data_AF-A0A8C0IU82-F1
#
_entry.id   AF-A0A8C0IU82-F1
#
_cell.length_a   1.000
_cell.length_b   1.000
_cell.length_c   1.000
_cell.angle_alpha   90.00
_cell.angle_beta   90.00
_cell.angle_gamma   90.00
#
_symmetry.space_group_name_H-M   'P 1'
#
loop_
_entity.id
_entity.type
_entity.pdbx_description
1 polymer ?
#
loop_
_entity_poly.entity_id
_entity_poly.type
_entity_poly.pdbx_seq_one_letter_code
_entity_poly.pdbx_strand_id
1 'polypeptide(L)'
;RTCCAQLVKGWICYTAEIWNVEHSALAVSGFGFSNTESPCLVGQPKASPTVHLFPPSSEEIKTKSKATLVCLLDSFYPGSVQVTWKADGQQISTGVETTKPSKQSDNKYMASSYLSLDASAWKSHESYTCQVTHDGKNFEKSLKSSECS
;
A
#
# COMPACT_ATOMS: atom_id res chain seq x y z
N ARG A 1 -29.98 -4.93 -4.34
CA ARG A 1 -29.00 -5.56 -5.27
C ARG A 1 -28.45 -6.77 -4.54
N THR A 2 -28.67 -7.98 -5.06
CA THR A 2 -28.22 -9.23 -4.43
C THR A 2 -26.76 -9.45 -4.80
N CYS A 3 -25.89 -9.67 -3.82
CA CYS A 3 -24.49 -10.03 -4.06
C CYS A 3 -24.31 -11.52 -3.77
N CYS A 4 -23.95 -12.31 -4.78
CA CYS A 4 -23.63 -13.73 -4.59
C CYS A 4 -22.12 -13.95 -4.68
N ALA A 5 -21.58 -14.73 -3.74
CA ALA A 5 -20.22 -15.22 -3.76
C ALA A 5 -20.22 -16.70 -4.17
N GLN A 6 -19.39 -17.04 -5.16
CA GLN A 6 -19.15 -18.41 -5.59
C GLN A 6 -18.18 -19.08 -4.61
N LEU A 7 -18.61 -20.15 -3.94
CA LEU A 7 -17.76 -20.98 -3.10
C LEU A 7 -17.70 -22.42 -3.63
N VAL A 8 -16.67 -23.14 -3.21
CA VAL A 8 -16.36 -24.54 -3.64
C VAL A 8 -17.52 -25.53 -3.37
N LYS A 9 -18.50 -25.15 -2.57
CA LYS A 9 -19.69 -25.94 -2.20
C LYS A 9 -21.02 -25.23 -2.52
N GLY A 10 -21.03 -24.36 -3.54
CA GLY A 10 -22.25 -23.69 -4.02
C GLY A 10 -22.22 -22.17 -3.84
N TRP A 11 -23.32 -21.53 -4.25
CA TRP A 11 -23.49 -20.08 -4.23
C TRP A 11 -24.04 -19.66 -2.87
N ILE A 12 -23.38 -18.70 -2.21
CA ILE A 12 -23.94 -18.01 -1.04
C ILE A 12 -24.26 -16.58 -1.45
N CYS A 13 -25.55 -16.24 -1.39
CA CYS A 13 -26.03 -14.89 -1.70
C CYS A 13 -26.27 -14.12 -0.40
N TYR A 14 -25.67 -12.94 -0.30
CA TYR A 14 -25.90 -11.98 0.77
C TYR A 14 -26.77 -10.86 0.22
N THR A 15 -27.90 -10.60 0.89
CA THR A 15 -28.68 -9.39 0.68
C THR A 15 -28.02 -8.27 1.48
N ALA A 16 -27.57 -7.21 0.81
CA ALA A 16 -27.17 -5.99 1.50
C ALA A 16 -28.44 -5.23 1.89
N GLU A 17 -28.87 -5.35 3.15
CA GLU A 17 -29.94 -4.52 3.70
C GLU A 17 -29.34 -3.19 4.19
N ILE A 18 -29.84 -2.08 3.63
CA ILE A 18 -29.67 -0.74 4.20
C ILE A 18 -30.58 -0.71 5.43
N TRP A 19 -30.01 -0.53 6.62
CA TRP A 19 -30.75 -0.49 7.88
C TRP A 19 -31.81 0.61 7.87
N ASN A 20 -33.08 0.24 8.05
CA ASN A 20 -34.10 1.12 8.60
C ASN A 20 -34.94 0.34 9.62
N VAL A 21 -35.19 1.01 10.73
CA VAL A 21 -35.82 0.51 11.96
C VAL A 21 -37.34 0.33 11.76
N GLU A 22 -37.91 -0.63 12.50
CA GLU A 22 -39.33 -0.88 12.83
C GLU A 22 -40.17 -1.93 12.06
N HIS A 23 -40.80 -2.78 12.88
CA HIS A 23 -42.01 -3.60 12.71
C HIS A 23 -42.03 -4.91 11.89
N SER A 24 -42.02 -6.01 12.66
CA SER A 24 -42.88 -7.21 12.58
C SER A 24 -43.12 -7.97 11.25
N ALA A 25 -42.70 -9.25 11.30
CA ALA A 25 -43.32 -10.45 10.73
C ALA A 25 -43.28 -10.74 9.20
N LEU A 26 -42.56 -11.84 8.90
CA LEU A 26 -42.83 -12.95 7.95
C LEU A 26 -43.21 -12.66 6.48
N ALA A 27 -42.37 -13.14 5.56
CA ALA A 27 -42.78 -14.06 4.47
C ALA A 27 -41.54 -14.62 3.74
N VAL A 28 -41.36 -15.95 3.77
CA VAL A 28 -40.46 -16.68 2.85
C VAL A 28 -41.32 -17.14 1.67
N SER A 29 -41.05 -16.66 0.46
CA SER A 29 -41.65 -17.23 -0.75
C SER A 29 -40.89 -16.89 -2.03
N GLY A 30 -40.46 -17.93 -2.75
CA GLY A 30 -40.26 -17.92 -4.21
C GLY A 30 -38.80 -18.02 -4.70
N PHE A 31 -38.39 -19.22 -5.13
CA PHE A 31 -37.25 -19.39 -6.03
C PHE A 31 -37.69 -19.04 -7.46
N GLY A 32 -37.35 -17.85 -7.93
CA GLY A 32 -37.46 -17.48 -9.35
C GLY A 32 -36.08 -17.47 -9.99
N PHE A 33 -35.83 -18.40 -10.92
CA PHE A 33 -34.61 -18.37 -11.74
C PHE A 33 -34.82 -17.40 -12.91
N SER A 34 -34.39 -16.14 -12.77
CA SER A 34 -34.24 -15.22 -13.90
C SER A 34 -32.80 -15.22 -14.39
N ASN A 35 -32.56 -15.72 -15.60
CA ASN A 35 -31.23 -15.84 -16.23
C ASN A 35 -30.69 -14.51 -16.81
N THR A 36 -30.81 -13.43 -16.05
CA THR A 36 -30.21 -12.13 -16.38
C THR A 36 -29.53 -11.58 -15.14
N GLU A 37 -28.46 -12.24 -14.71
CA GLU A 37 -27.63 -11.76 -13.61
C GLU A 37 -26.36 -11.13 -14.18
N SER A 38 -26.23 -9.81 -14.04
CA SER A 38 -24.94 -9.15 -14.22
C SER A 38 -23.98 -9.66 -13.15
N PRO A 39 -22.76 -10.10 -13.52
CA PRO A 39 -21.75 -10.47 -12.54
C PRO A 39 -21.56 -9.31 -11.57
N CYS A 40 -21.67 -9.59 -10.26
CA CYS A 40 -21.17 -8.65 -9.26
C CYS A 40 -19.68 -8.44 -9.59
N LEU A 41 -19.29 -7.21 -9.93
CA LEU A 41 -17.88 -6.87 -10.12
C LEU A 41 -17.20 -7.03 -8.76
N VAL A 42 -16.71 -8.22 -8.45
CA VAL A 42 -15.85 -8.44 -7.28
C VAL A 42 -14.59 -7.64 -7.55
N GLY A 43 -14.48 -6.48 -6.91
CA GLY A 43 -13.28 -5.66 -6.97
C GLY A 43 -12.07 -6.50 -6.54
N GLN A 44 -10.92 -6.25 -7.16
CA GLN A 44 -9.68 -6.93 -6.78
C GLN A 44 -9.45 -6.82 -5.26
N PRO A 45 -9.06 -7.91 -4.59
CA PRO A 45 -8.75 -7.85 -3.15
C PRO A 45 -7.68 -6.81 -2.85
N LYS A 46 -7.84 -6.08 -1.74
CA LYS A 46 -6.82 -5.15 -1.26
C LYS A 46 -5.55 -5.91 -0.88
N ALA A 47 -4.41 -5.33 -1.18
CA ALA A 47 -3.09 -5.86 -0.87
C ALA A 47 -2.23 -4.77 -0.26
N SER A 48 -1.65 -5.04 0.90
CA SER A 48 -0.71 -4.15 1.57
C SER A 48 0.63 -4.09 0.83
N PRO A 49 1.33 -2.95 0.83
CA PRO A 49 2.65 -2.85 0.22
C PRO A 49 3.69 -3.66 0.99
N THR A 50 4.57 -4.32 0.24
CA THR A 50 5.86 -4.76 0.75
C THR A 50 6.83 -3.58 0.62
N VAL A 51 7.43 -3.17 1.74
CA VAL A 51 8.35 -2.03 1.78
C VAL A 51 9.78 -2.53 1.92
N HIS A 52 10.63 -2.12 0.98
CA HIS A 52 12.07 -2.36 1.01
C HIS A 52 12.80 -1.03 1.08
N LEU A 53 13.82 -0.94 1.93
CA LEU A 53 14.59 0.27 2.12
C LEU A 53 16.07 -0.06 1.92
N PHE A 54 16.71 0.68 1.02
CA PHE A 54 18.10 0.48 0.62
C PHE A 54 18.95 1.67 1.06
N PRO A 55 20.13 1.43 1.64
CA PRO A 55 21.06 2.49 2.00
C PRO A 55 21.73 3.09 0.75
N PRO A 56 22.38 4.26 0.88
CA PRO A 56 23.22 4.80 -0.18
C PRO A 56 24.38 3.86 -0.51
N SER A 57 24.82 3.87 -1.76
CA SER A 57 26.02 3.10 -2.13
C SER A 57 27.28 3.73 -1.55
N SER A 58 28.23 2.91 -1.10
CA SER A 58 29.52 3.41 -0.58
C SER A 58 30.28 4.23 -1.62
N GLU A 59 30.12 3.92 -2.91
CA GLU A 59 30.76 4.63 -4.00
C GLU A 59 30.21 6.05 -4.17
N GLU A 60 28.89 6.23 -4.07
CA GLU A 60 28.25 7.55 -4.10
C GLU A 60 28.75 8.45 -2.96
N ILE A 61 28.85 7.89 -1.75
CA ILE A 61 29.35 8.59 -0.57
C ILE A 61 30.81 9.02 -0.77
N LYS A 62 31.68 8.11 -1.25
CA LYS A 62 33.13 8.35 -1.36
C LYS A 62 33.49 9.27 -2.50
N THR A 63 32.84 9.14 -3.66
CA THR A 63 33.23 9.86 -4.89
C THR A 63 32.44 11.14 -5.13
N LYS A 64 31.16 11.16 -4.77
CA LYS A 64 30.26 12.29 -5.04
C LYS A 64 29.96 13.12 -3.80
N SER A 65 30.33 12.64 -2.61
CA SER A 65 29.94 13.25 -1.33
C SER A 65 28.41 13.42 -1.19
N LYS A 66 27.64 12.53 -1.84
CA LYS A 66 26.17 12.48 -1.81
C LYS A 66 25.71 11.15 -1.24
N ALA A 67 24.45 11.11 -0.84
CA ALA A 67 23.81 9.91 -0.31
C ALA A 67 22.35 9.85 -0.79
N THR A 68 21.99 8.80 -1.52
CA THR A 68 20.61 8.57 -1.97
C THR A 68 20.06 7.29 -1.36
N LEU A 69 19.05 7.43 -0.51
CA LEU A 69 18.27 6.29 -0.03
C LEU A 69 17.16 5.95 -1.04
N VAL A 70 16.83 4.66 -1.14
CA VAL A 70 15.76 4.18 -2.01
C VAL A 70 14.75 3.38 -1.21
N CYS A 71 13.50 3.80 -1.23
CA CYS A 71 12.37 3.06 -0.68
C CYS A 71 11.52 2.50 -1.81
N LEU A 72 11.51 1.18 -1.97
CA LEU A 72 10.69 0.46 -2.94
C LEU A 72 9.41 -0.04 -2.27
N LEU A 73 8.27 0.33 -2.84
CA LEU A 73 6.93 -0.12 -2.48
C LEU A 73 6.46 -1.09 -3.55
N ASP A 74 6.26 -2.35 -3.18
CA ASP A 74 5.88 -3.39 -4.13
C ASP A 74 4.54 -4.05 -3.76
N SER A 75 3.88 -4.64 -4.76
CA SER A 75 2.76 -5.56 -4.59
C SER A 75 1.53 -5.00 -3.84
N PHE A 76 1.18 -3.72 -4.00
CA PHE A 76 0.03 -3.09 -3.31
C PHE A 76 -1.21 -2.85 -4.19
N TYR A 77 -2.39 -2.84 -3.58
CA TYR A 77 -3.65 -2.47 -4.21
C TYR A 77 -4.67 -1.97 -3.18
N PRO A 78 -5.40 -0.86 -3.40
CA PRO A 78 -5.44 -0.02 -4.61
C PRO A 78 -4.18 0.84 -4.77
N GLY A 79 -4.00 1.47 -5.94
CA GLY A 79 -2.77 2.19 -6.30
C GLY A 79 -2.51 3.53 -5.60
N SER A 80 -3.25 3.88 -4.55
CA SER A 80 -3.04 5.13 -3.81
C SER A 80 -2.14 4.89 -2.60
N VAL A 81 -1.00 5.59 -2.56
CA VAL A 81 -0.01 5.54 -1.47
C VAL A 81 0.50 6.93 -1.16
N GLN A 82 0.94 7.13 0.09
CA GLN A 82 1.67 8.32 0.52
C GLN A 82 2.95 7.89 1.21
N VAL A 83 4.08 8.52 0.87
CA VAL A 83 5.38 8.21 1.44
C VAL A 83 5.85 9.38 2.29
N THR A 84 6.37 9.08 3.48
CA THR A 84 6.94 10.06 4.41
C THR A 84 8.30 9.55 4.86
N TRP A 85 9.32 10.38 4.68
CA TRP A 85 10.67 10.11 5.17
C TRP A 85 10.86 10.70 6.55
N LYS A 86 11.64 10.03 7.39
CA LYS A 86 12.06 10.54 8.70
C LYS A 86 13.55 10.29 8.91
N ALA A 87 14.25 11.22 9.56
CA ALA A 87 15.53 10.96 10.21
C ALA A 87 15.35 11.09 11.72
N ASP A 88 15.81 10.08 12.47
CA ASP A 88 15.68 10.00 13.93
C ASP A 88 14.25 10.30 14.43
N GLY A 89 13.26 9.82 13.67
CA GLY A 89 11.83 10.02 13.95
C GLY A 89 11.26 11.37 13.52
N GLN A 90 12.07 12.35 13.10
CA GLN A 90 11.61 13.64 12.60
C GLN A 90 11.39 13.61 11.09
N GLN A 91 10.26 14.14 10.63
CA GLN A 91 9.89 14.14 9.22
C GLN A 91 10.83 14.99 8.37
N ILE A 92 11.21 14.47 7.20
CA ILE A 92 12.00 15.15 6.18
C ILE A 92 11.21 15.18 4.88
N SER A 93 11.14 16.35 4.24
CA SER A 93 10.55 16.54 2.91
C SER A 93 11.55 17.03 1.86
N THR A 94 12.68 17.60 2.27
CA THR A 94 13.70 18.11 1.35
C THR A 94 14.41 16.95 0.66
N GLY A 95 14.59 17.04 -0.67
CA GLY A 95 15.27 16.00 -1.45
C GLY A 95 14.45 14.71 -1.63
N VAL A 96 13.16 14.73 -1.28
CA VAL A 96 12.26 13.60 -1.46
C VAL A 96 11.61 13.64 -2.84
N GLU A 97 11.78 12.56 -3.60
CA GLU A 97 11.15 12.37 -4.90
C GLU A 97 10.41 11.03 -4.92
N THR A 98 9.12 11.03 -5.25
CA THR A 98 8.30 9.80 -5.26
C THR A 98 7.65 9.60 -6.62
N THR A 99 7.86 8.42 -7.21
CA THR A 99 7.28 8.08 -8.51
C THR A 99 5.77 7.87 -8.39
N LYS A 100 5.03 8.18 -9.46
CA LYS A 100 3.63 7.75 -9.56
C LYS A 100 3.54 6.22 -9.54
N PRO A 101 2.61 5.63 -8.76
CA PRO A 101 2.39 4.18 -8.78
C PRO A 101 2.11 3.66 -10.17
N SER A 102 2.85 2.63 -10.58
CA SER A 102 2.70 1.95 -11.87
C SER A 102 2.09 0.57 -11.67
N LYS A 103 1.08 0.25 -12.48
CA LYS A 103 0.41 -1.04 -12.43
C LYS A 103 1.30 -2.12 -13.07
N GLN A 104 1.50 -3.22 -12.36
CA GLN A 104 2.30 -4.36 -12.75
C GLN A 104 1.44 -5.44 -13.43
N SER A 105 2.09 -6.48 -13.98
CA SER A 105 1.44 -7.59 -14.69
C SER A 105 0.53 -8.45 -13.80
N ASP A 106 0.79 -8.49 -12.49
CA ASP A 106 -0.03 -9.18 -11.48
C ASP A 106 -1.27 -8.36 -11.03
N ASN A 107 -1.56 -7.26 -11.72
CA ASN A 107 -2.59 -6.27 -11.42
C ASN A 107 -2.42 -5.50 -10.10
N LYS A 108 -1.26 -5.58 -9.45
CA LYS A 108 -0.92 -4.72 -8.31
C LYS A 108 -0.09 -3.52 -8.76
N TYR A 109 0.25 -2.65 -7.83
CA TYR A 109 1.03 -1.45 -8.08
C TYR A 109 2.41 -1.55 -7.44
N MET A 110 3.35 -0.85 -8.06
CA MET A 110 4.69 -0.60 -7.56
C MET A 110 4.98 0.90 -7.62
N ALA A 111 5.74 1.40 -6.65
CA ALA A 111 6.25 2.77 -6.64
C ALA A 111 7.61 2.80 -5.93
N SER A 112 8.39 3.83 -6.23
CA SER A 112 9.65 4.10 -5.53
C SER A 112 9.66 5.52 -4.98
N SER A 113 10.29 5.70 -3.83
CA SER A 113 10.60 6.99 -3.24
C SER A 113 12.10 7.08 -3.00
N TYR A 114 12.66 8.25 -3.23
CA TYR A 114 14.08 8.55 -3.13
C TYR A 114 14.27 9.68 -2.15
N LEU A 115 15.28 9.58 -1.30
CA LEU A 115 15.72 10.65 -0.42
C LEU A 115 17.18 10.98 -0.71
N SER A 116 17.41 12.14 -1.31
CA SER A 116 18.75 12.63 -1.66
C SER A 116 19.28 13.59 -0.59
N LEU A 117 20.47 13.31 -0.09
CA LEU A 117 21.14 14.01 0.99
C LEU A 117 22.61 14.28 0.64
N ASP A 118 23.24 15.15 1.41
CA ASP A 118 24.70 15.18 1.50
C ASP A 118 25.21 14.01 2.34
N ALA A 119 26.41 13.51 2.02
CA ALA A 119 27.03 12.41 2.77
C ALA A 119 27.25 12.74 4.25
N SER A 120 27.43 14.01 4.62
CA SER A 120 27.54 14.47 6.00
C SER A 120 26.21 14.33 6.75
N ALA A 121 25.09 14.72 6.13
CA ALA A 121 23.75 14.60 6.71
C ALA A 121 23.36 13.13 6.90
N TRP A 122 23.66 12.27 5.92
CA TRP A 122 23.46 10.82 6.04
C TRP A 122 24.14 10.25 7.31
N LYS A 123 25.37 10.70 7.60
CA LYS A 123 26.16 10.23 8.75
C LYS A 123 25.81 10.93 10.07
N SER A 124 25.13 12.07 10.04
CA SER A 124 24.80 12.83 11.25
C SER A 124 23.59 12.30 12.00
N HIS A 125 22.80 11.44 11.36
CA HIS A 125 21.61 10.83 11.93
C HIS A 125 21.84 9.33 12.19
N GLU A 126 21.24 8.81 13.28
CA GLU A 126 21.37 7.40 13.64
C GLU A 126 20.55 6.53 12.68
N SER A 127 19.34 6.99 12.34
CA SER A 127 18.35 6.19 11.64
C SER A 127 17.57 6.97 10.61
N TYR A 128 17.22 6.29 9.52
CA TYR A 128 16.32 6.79 8.49
C TYR A 128 15.16 5.83 8.28
N THR A 129 13.96 6.38 8.19
CA THR A 129 12.72 5.62 8.06
C THR A 129 11.98 6.05 6.80
N CYS A 130 11.56 5.07 6.01
CA CYS A 130 10.53 5.24 4.99
C CYS A 130 9.20 4.72 5.56
N GLN A 131 8.26 5.63 5.79
CA GLN A 131 6.89 5.30 6.20
C GLN A 131 5.96 5.44 5.00
N VAL A 132 5.16 4.40 4.77
CA VAL A 132 4.20 4.28 3.67
C VAL A 132 2.80 4.19 4.27
N THR A 133 1.93 5.12 3.87
CA THR A 133 0.51 5.07 4.19
C THR A 133 -0.25 4.50 3.00
N HIS A 134 -0.94 3.38 3.21
CA HIS A 134 -1.75 2.70 2.20
C HIS A 134 -3.06 2.21 2.83
N ASP A 135 -4.19 2.56 2.22
CA ASP A 135 -5.53 2.19 2.70
C ASP A 135 -5.77 2.51 4.20
N GLY A 136 -5.26 3.65 4.66
CA GLY A 136 -5.38 4.10 6.05
C GLY A 136 -4.46 3.36 7.05
N LYS A 137 -3.55 2.51 6.57
CA LYS A 137 -2.57 1.78 7.39
C LYS A 137 -1.16 2.25 7.09
N ASN A 138 -0.31 2.18 8.11
CA ASN A 138 1.10 2.56 8.00
C ASN A 138 2.00 1.33 7.95
N PHE A 139 2.96 1.35 7.03
CA PHE A 139 3.99 0.34 6.84
C PHE A 139 5.32 1.08 6.82
N GLU A 140 6.29 0.65 7.63
CA GLU A 140 7.56 1.35 7.70
C GLU A 140 8.75 0.41 7.70
N LYS A 141 9.85 0.92 7.15
CA LYS A 141 11.17 0.32 7.26
C LYS A 141 12.13 1.38 7.73
N SER A 142 13.02 0.98 8.64
CA SER A 142 14.09 1.81 9.15
C SER A 142 15.43 1.12 8.91
N LEU A 143 16.46 1.90 8.68
CA LEU A 143 17.84 1.44 8.66
C LEU A 143 18.73 2.41 9.41
N LYS A 144 19.82 1.87 9.97
CA LYS A 144 20.80 2.66 10.71
C LYS A 144 21.98 2.99 9.82
N SER A 145 22.45 4.23 9.89
CA SER A 145 23.58 4.70 9.10
C SER A 145 24.88 3.94 9.42
N SER A 146 25.07 3.58 10.69
CA SER A 146 26.21 2.84 11.22
C SER A 146 26.30 1.37 10.76
N GLU A 147 25.18 0.79 10.33
CA GLU A 147 25.11 -0.62 9.90
C GLU A 147 25.34 -0.77 8.38
N CYS A 148 25.41 0.35 7.67
CA CYS A 148 25.44 0.39 6.20
C CYS A 148 26.73 1.03 5.64
N SER A 149 27.74 1.27 6.50
CA SER A 149 28.97 2.02 6.21
C SER A 149 30.19 1.15 5.94
#